data_AF-A0A4Y8C8L9-F1
#
_entry.id   AF-A0A4Y8C8L9-F1
#
_cell.length_a   1.000
_cell.length_b   1.000
_cell.length_c   1.000
_cell.angle_alpha   90.00
_cell.angle_beta   90.00
_cell.angle_gamma   90.00
#
_symmetry.space_group_name_H-M   'P 1'
#
loop_
_entity.id
_entity.type
_entity.pdbx_description
1 polymer ?
#
loop_
_entity_poly.entity_id
_entity_poly.type
_entity_poly.pdbx_seq_one_letter_code
_entity_poly.pdbx_strand_id
1 'polypeptide(L)'
;TKNFTKVIGRKNKIFSFFEENEIPQRRYFLKVLDQKYRKSTNEGIENLQDAHFKTFRLIFEQNNMLKPMLFIKIDFVAGRILMKLSSNEKLFITYIRNYFQDHYIEYNEMTNILILEYKNENTLE
;
A
#
# COMPACT_ATOMS: atom_id res chain seq x y z
N THR A 1 17.75 3.45 -30.69
CA THR A 1 17.38 3.93 -29.34
C THR A 1 15.92 3.60 -29.11
N LYS A 2 15.58 2.69 -28.18
CA LYS A 2 14.24 2.05 -28.06
C LYS A 2 13.44 2.45 -26.79
N ASN A 3 13.86 3.50 -26.08
CA ASN A 3 13.27 3.94 -24.82
C ASN A 3 12.87 5.42 -24.90
N PHE A 4 11.92 5.85 -24.05
CA PHE A 4 11.58 7.25 -23.87
C PHE A 4 12.85 8.07 -23.58
N THR A 5 13.04 9.19 -24.27
CA THR A 5 14.24 10.03 -24.18
C THR A 5 14.16 11.02 -23.04
N LYS A 6 12.97 11.55 -22.74
CA LYS A 6 12.76 12.55 -21.69
C LYS A 6 12.14 11.94 -20.44
N VAL A 7 13.00 11.37 -19.62
CA VAL A 7 12.62 10.66 -18.39
C VAL A 7 13.42 11.17 -17.21
N ILE A 8 12.73 11.52 -16.13
CA ILE A 8 13.35 11.79 -14.82
C ILE A 8 12.95 10.65 -13.90
N GLY A 9 13.93 9.94 -13.35
CA GLY A 9 13.66 8.77 -12.53
C GLY A 9 14.59 8.57 -11.35
N ARG A 10 14.06 8.00 -10.28
CA ARG A 10 14.81 7.30 -9.23
C ARG A 10 14.56 5.79 -9.40
N LYS A 11 15.32 4.94 -8.71
CA LYS A 11 15.29 3.46 -8.82
C LYS A 11 13.89 2.82 -8.91
N ASN A 12 12.87 3.43 -8.30
CA ASN A 12 11.50 2.86 -8.20
C ASN A 12 10.41 3.73 -8.85
N LYS A 13 10.74 4.91 -9.38
CA LYS A 13 9.77 5.88 -9.89
C LYS A 13 10.34 6.57 -11.10
N ILE A 14 9.60 6.51 -12.21
CA ILE A 14 9.98 7.16 -13.45
C ILE A 14 8.85 8.11 -13.87
N PHE A 15 9.21 9.35 -14.20
CA PHE A 15 8.34 10.32 -14.85
C PHE A 15 8.73 10.46 -16.30
N SER A 16 7.82 10.13 -17.21
CA SER A 16 8.00 10.30 -18.66
C SER A 16 7.23 11.52 -19.13
N PHE A 17 7.97 12.52 -19.61
CA PHE A 17 7.42 13.76 -20.14
C PHE A 17 7.02 13.58 -21.60
N PHE A 18 6.03 14.36 -22.03
CA PHE A 18 5.56 14.33 -23.42
C PHE A 18 6.63 14.84 -24.40
N GLU A 19 6.86 14.06 -25.46
CA GLU A 19 7.54 14.49 -26.67
C GLU A 19 6.76 13.99 -27.90
N GLU A 20 6.63 14.83 -28.93
CA GLU A 20 5.81 14.56 -30.12
C GLU A 20 6.36 13.39 -30.96
N ASN A 21 7.68 13.28 -31.05
CA ASN A 21 8.37 12.18 -31.75
C ASN A 21 8.11 10.80 -31.08
N GLU A 22 7.63 10.77 -29.83
CA GLU A 22 7.31 9.56 -29.08
C GLU A 22 5.83 9.14 -29.17
N ILE A 23 4.98 9.90 -29.87
CA ILE A 23 3.53 9.59 -30.02
C ILE A 23 3.28 8.13 -30.45
N PRO A 24 4.01 7.55 -31.42
CA PRO A 24 3.83 6.15 -31.80
C PRO A 24 4.11 5.17 -30.64
N GLN A 25 5.17 5.41 -29.88
CA GLN A 25 5.58 4.56 -28.75
C GLN A 25 4.60 4.68 -27.58
N ARG A 26 4.11 5.91 -27.31
CA ARG A 26 3.08 6.20 -26.30
C ARG A 26 1.76 5.50 -26.61
N ARG A 27 1.30 5.55 -27.86
CA ARG A 27 0.10 4.82 -28.31
C ARG A 27 0.25 3.31 -28.12
N TYR A 28 1.42 2.76 -28.45
CA TYR A 28 1.69 1.34 -28.27
C TYR A 28 1.69 0.95 -26.78
N PHE A 29 2.33 1.75 -25.92
CA PHE A 29 2.33 1.54 -24.47
C PHE A 29 0.92 1.53 -23.87
N LEU A 30 0.09 2.52 -24.24
CA LEU A 30 -1.31 2.58 -23.80
C LEU A 30 -2.13 1.38 -24.28
N LYS A 31 -1.93 0.93 -25.53
CA LYS A 31 -2.57 -0.28 -26.05
C LYS A 31 -2.21 -1.53 -25.24
N VAL A 32 -0.95 -1.65 -24.81
CA VAL A 32 -0.50 -2.75 -23.95
C VAL A 32 -1.16 -2.66 -22.56
N LEU A 33 -1.28 -1.46 -21.99
CA LEU A 33 -1.97 -1.26 -20.70
C LEU A 33 -3.45 -1.66 -20.78
N ASP A 34 -4.17 -1.22 -21.81
CA ASP A 34 -5.58 -1.58 -22.02
C ASP A 34 -5.76 -3.09 -22.20
N GLN A 35 -4.86 -3.74 -22.95
CA GLN A 35 -4.89 -5.19 -23.10
C GLN A 35 -4.71 -5.92 -21.76
N LYS A 36 -3.82 -5.43 -20.89
CA LYS A 36 -3.65 -6.01 -19.55
C LYS A 36 -4.88 -5.77 -18.66
N TYR A 37 -5.44 -4.56 -18.69
CA TYR A 37 -6.62 -4.20 -17.92
C TYR A 37 -7.83 -5.05 -18.31
N ARG A 38 -8.07 -5.25 -19.62
CA ARG A 38 -9.11 -6.15 -20.14
C ARG A 38 -8.94 -7.59 -19.65
N LYS A 39 -7.70 -8.09 -19.59
CA LYS A 39 -7.46 -9.46 -19.08
C LYS A 39 -7.81 -9.63 -17.60
N SER A 40 -7.70 -8.58 -16.79
CA SER A 40 -7.99 -8.64 -15.35
C SER A 40 -9.43 -8.28 -14.99
N THR A 41 -10.07 -7.41 -15.75
CA THR A 41 -11.38 -6.82 -15.40
C THR A 41 -12.48 -7.13 -16.41
N ASN A 42 -12.13 -7.67 -17.58
CA ASN A 42 -13.02 -7.84 -18.74
C ASN A 42 -13.58 -6.51 -19.32
N GLU A 43 -13.06 -5.37 -18.87
CA GLU A 43 -13.44 -4.02 -19.30
C GLU A 43 -12.26 -3.31 -19.97
N GLY A 44 -12.55 -2.31 -20.81
CA GLY A 44 -11.54 -1.43 -21.41
C GLY A 44 -11.31 -0.18 -20.57
N ILE A 45 -10.15 0.45 -20.72
CA ILE A 45 -9.86 1.75 -20.10
C ILE A 45 -10.56 2.86 -20.89
N GLU A 46 -11.49 3.57 -20.25
CA GLU A 46 -12.17 4.71 -20.84
C GLU A 46 -11.20 5.87 -21.16
N ASN A 47 -11.45 6.59 -22.26
CA ASN A 47 -10.70 7.78 -22.67
C ASN A 47 -9.18 7.57 -22.79
N LEU A 48 -8.73 6.33 -23.03
CA LEU A 48 -7.33 5.99 -23.22
C LEU A 48 -6.69 6.77 -24.38
N GLN A 49 -7.48 7.10 -25.40
CA GLN A 49 -7.03 7.90 -26.52
C GLN A 49 -6.60 9.31 -26.10
N ASP A 50 -7.12 9.89 -25.03
CA ASP A 50 -6.73 11.23 -24.59
C ASP A 50 -5.46 11.20 -23.73
N ALA A 51 -5.03 10.01 -23.31
CA ALA A 51 -3.91 9.85 -22.39
C ALA A 51 -2.54 10.00 -23.05
N HIS A 52 -2.41 9.93 -24.38
CA HIS A 52 -1.09 9.96 -25.03
C HIS A 52 -0.37 11.31 -24.90
N PHE A 53 -1.12 12.40 -24.73
CA PHE A 53 -0.58 13.73 -24.47
C PHE A 53 -0.19 13.98 -23.00
N LYS A 54 -0.53 13.05 -22.09
CA LYS A 54 -0.29 13.23 -20.66
C LYS A 54 1.14 12.82 -20.28
N THR A 55 1.63 13.39 -19.18
CA THR A 55 2.84 12.92 -18.50
C THR A 55 2.51 11.63 -17.76
N PHE A 56 3.33 10.59 -17.92
CA PHE A 56 3.14 9.31 -17.24
C PHE A 56 4.04 9.23 -16.02
N ARG A 57 3.46 8.87 -14.87
CA ARG A 57 4.20 8.46 -13.68
C ARG A 57 4.13 6.95 -13.57
N LEU A 58 5.25 6.27 -13.76
CA LEU A 58 5.39 4.84 -13.57
C LEU A 58 5.98 4.59 -12.18
N ILE A 59 5.20 3.92 -11.34
CA ILE A 59 5.65 3.45 -10.03
C ILE A 59 5.83 1.94 -10.18
N PHE A 60 7.06 1.47 -9.98
CA PHE A 60 7.31 0.03 -9.93
C PHE A 60 6.88 -0.48 -8.56
N GLU A 61 5.86 -1.32 -8.52
CA GLU A 61 5.48 -2.03 -7.31
C GLU A 61 6.57 -3.07 -6.99
N GLN A 62 7.31 -2.85 -5.91
CA GLN A 62 8.34 -3.78 -5.46
C GLN A 62 7.69 -4.88 -4.63
N ASN A 63 7.28 -5.97 -5.27
CA ASN A 63 6.76 -7.16 -4.59
C ASN A 63 7.78 -7.80 -3.61
N ASN A 64 9.06 -7.45 -3.70
CA ASN A 64 10.16 -8.01 -2.90
C ASN A 64 10.58 -7.13 -1.69
N MET A 65 9.72 -6.24 -1.19
CA MET A 65 9.99 -5.68 0.14
C MET A 65 9.67 -6.74 1.20
N LEU A 66 10.64 -7.02 2.08
CA LEU A 66 10.41 -7.74 3.33
C LEU A 66 9.24 -7.07 4.05
N LYS A 67 8.06 -7.72 4.01
CA LYS A 67 6.91 -7.26 4.79
C LYS A 67 7.25 -7.52 6.25
N PRO A 68 7.19 -6.51 7.14
CA PRO A 68 7.38 -6.75 8.56
C PRO A 68 6.30 -7.73 9.03
N MET A 69 6.73 -8.93 9.45
CA MET A 69 5.85 -9.94 10.03
C MET A 69 5.79 -9.71 11.54
N LEU A 70 4.59 -9.42 12.03
CA LEU A 70 4.32 -9.29 13.46
C LEU A 70 3.73 -10.59 13.98
N PHE A 71 4.40 -11.22 14.94
CA PHE A 71 3.87 -12.40 15.63
C PHE A 71 3.18 -11.94 16.91
N ILE A 72 1.85 -12.07 16.93
CA ILE A 72 1.01 -11.63 18.04
C ILE A 72 0.18 -12.82 18.50
N LYS A 73 0.34 -13.20 19.77
CA LYS A 73 -0.58 -14.13 20.43
C LYS A 73 -1.70 -13.32 21.08
N ILE A 74 -2.95 -13.70 20.81
CA ILE A 74 -4.14 -13.00 21.31
C ILE A 74 -4.86 -13.89 22.30
N ASP A 75 -5.16 -13.33 23.47
CA ASP A 75 -5.98 -13.94 24.52
C ASP A 75 -7.07 -12.93 24.95
N PHE A 76 -8.24 -13.42 25.39
CA PHE A 76 -9.37 -12.58 25.81
C PHE A 76 -9.69 -12.83 27.29
N VAL A 77 -9.75 -11.76 28.09
CA VAL A 77 -10.02 -11.85 29.53
C VAL A 77 -10.87 -10.67 29.99
N ALA A 78 -12.05 -10.95 30.54
CA ALA A 78 -12.90 -10.01 31.28
C ALA A 78 -13.03 -8.60 30.66
N GLY A 79 -13.48 -8.49 29.40
CA GLY A 79 -13.64 -7.19 28.73
C GLY A 79 -12.38 -6.66 28.06
N ARG A 80 -11.29 -7.44 28.05
CA ARG A 80 -9.99 -7.04 27.52
C ARG A 80 -9.45 -8.01 26.49
N ILE A 81 -8.75 -7.45 25.52
CA ILE A 81 -7.93 -8.14 24.53
C ILE A 81 -6.48 -8.01 24.97
N LEU A 82 -5.82 -9.14 25.19
CA LEU A 82 -4.40 -9.21 25.52
C LEU A 82 -3.64 -9.66 24.28
N MET A 83 -2.77 -8.78 23.77
CA MET A 83 -1.92 -9.02 22.62
C MET A 83 -0.47 -9.16 23.10
N LYS A 84 0.04 -10.39 23.14
CA LYS A 84 1.44 -10.68 23.46
C LYS A 84 2.27 -10.64 22.18
N LEU A 85 3.15 -9.63 22.09
CA LEU A 85 4.05 -9.40 20.97
C LEU A 85 5.34 -10.21 21.16
N SER A 86 5.95 -10.68 20.06
CA SER A 86 7.25 -11.36 20.10
C SER A 86 8.42 -10.47 20.54
N SER A 87 8.26 -9.16 20.36
CA SER A 87 9.29 -8.12 20.55
C SER A 87 8.62 -6.79 20.92
N ASN A 88 9.43 -5.79 21.27
CA ASN A 88 8.95 -4.44 21.52
C ASN A 88 8.67 -3.70 20.18
N GLU A 89 7.45 -3.87 19.67
CA GLU A 89 6.99 -3.36 18.38
C GLU A 89 6.40 -1.94 18.49
N LYS A 90 7.23 -0.95 18.82
CA LYS A 90 6.82 0.46 19.09
C LYS A 90 5.91 1.07 18.02
N LEU A 91 6.18 0.78 16.75
CA LEU A 91 5.38 1.29 15.63
C LEU A 91 3.96 0.71 15.64
N PHE A 92 3.83 -0.59 15.89
CA PHE A 92 2.53 -1.27 16.01
C PHE A 92 1.75 -0.75 17.22
N ILE A 93 2.41 -0.59 18.37
CA ILE A 93 1.77 -0.07 19.59
C ILE A 93 1.26 1.36 19.36
N THR A 94 2.05 2.20 18.70
CA THR A 94 1.66 3.57 18.34
C THR A 94 0.46 3.55 17.39
N TYR A 95 0.47 2.67 16.40
CA TYR A 95 -0.65 2.48 15.49
C TYR A 95 -1.94 2.10 16.22
N ILE A 96 -1.89 1.10 17.11
CA ILE A 96 -3.05 0.65 17.89
C ILE A 96 -3.59 1.78 18.77
N ARG A 97 -2.71 2.55 19.44
CA ARG A 97 -3.10 3.73 20.23
C ARG A 97 -3.80 4.80 19.39
N ASN A 98 -3.32 5.04 18.18
CA ASN A 98 -3.89 6.03 17.29
C ASN A 98 -5.19 5.56 16.64
N TYR A 99 -5.40 4.25 16.49
CA TYR A 99 -6.63 3.70 15.93
C TYR A 99 -7.74 3.68 16.99
N PHE A 100 -7.44 3.18 18.18
CA PHE A 100 -8.39 3.05 19.28
C PHE A 100 -8.27 4.20 20.30
N GLN A 101 -8.25 5.45 19.83
CA GLN A 101 -7.96 6.62 20.69
C GLN A 101 -8.91 6.75 21.89
N ASP A 102 -10.16 6.34 21.72
CA ASP A 102 -11.18 6.43 22.76
C ASP A 102 -11.20 5.21 23.70
N HIS A 103 -10.30 4.24 23.52
CA HIS A 103 -10.24 3.02 24.33
C HIS A 103 -9.10 3.10 25.34
N TYR A 104 -9.28 2.41 26.46
CA TYR A 104 -8.17 2.20 27.39
C TYR A 104 -7.16 1.24 26.75
N ILE A 105 -5.93 1.73 26.58
CA ILE A 105 -4.81 0.94 26.05
C ILE A 105 -3.61 1.08 26.96
N GLU A 106 -3.10 -0.05 27.42
CA GLU A 106 -1.88 -0.13 28.22
C GLU A 106 -0.87 -1.05 27.51
N TYR A 107 0.40 -0.65 27.49
CA TYR A 107 1.47 -1.51 26.99
C TYR A 107 2.53 -1.71 28.06
N ASN A 108 2.79 -2.97 28.39
CA ASN A 108 3.86 -3.36 29.29
C ASN A 108 5.10 -3.76 28.48
N GLU A 109 6.12 -2.91 28.49
CA GLU A 109 7.37 -3.14 27.75
C GLU A 109 8.19 -4.33 28.29
N MET A 110 8.04 -4.67 29.57
CA MET A 110 8.78 -5.78 30.20
C MET A 110 8.23 -7.12 29.76
N THR A 111 6.91 -7.23 29.60
CA THR A 111 6.25 -8.47 29.19
C THR A 111 5.90 -8.53 27.71
N ASN A 112 6.08 -7.42 26.98
CA ASN A 112 5.60 -7.21 25.61
C ASN A 112 4.10 -7.50 25.44
N ILE A 113 3.29 -7.11 26.43
CA ILE A 113 1.83 -7.32 26.40
C ILE A 113 1.15 -5.98 26.20
N LEU A 114 0.34 -5.89 25.15
CA LEU A 114 -0.57 -4.79 24.86
C LEU A 114 -1.98 -5.19 25.30
N ILE A 115 -2.57 -4.41 26.19
CA ILE A 115 -3.90 -4.61 26.73
C ILE A 115 -4.81 -3.55 26.11
N LEU A 116 -5.90 -3.98 25.49
CA LEU A 116 -6.94 -3.13 24.91
C LEU A 116 -8.28 -3.51 25.56
N GLU A 117 -8.98 -2.55 26.16
CA GLU A 117 -10.36 -2.78 26.61
C GLU A 117 -11.32 -2.64 25.42
N TYR A 118 -12.23 -3.60 25.23
CA TYR A 118 -13.27 -3.48 24.21
C TYR A 118 -14.56 -2.91 24.82
N LYS A 119 -15.22 -2.00 24.10
CA LYS A 119 -16.43 -1.30 24.60
C LYS A 119 -17.71 -2.08 24.32
N ASN A 120 -17.79 -2.68 23.14
CA ASN A 120 -18.93 -3.43 22.65
C ASN A 120 -18.50 -4.45 21.57
N GLU A 121 -19.43 -5.27 21.09
CA GLU A 121 -19.20 -6.28 20.06
C GLU A 121 -18.61 -5.71 18.76
N ASN A 122 -18.89 -4.44 18.46
CA ASN A 122 -18.45 -3.75 17.25
C ASN A 122 -17.07 -3.08 17.42
N THR A 123 -16.37 -3.30 18.54
CA THR A 123 -15.08 -2.62 18.77
C THR A 123 -14.03 -2.94 17.70
N LEU A 124 -14.13 -4.09 17.04
CA LEU A 124 -13.17 -4.54 16.02
C LEU A 124 -13.68 -4.38 14.58
N GLU A 125 -14.88 -3.84 14.36
CA GLU A 125 -15.43 -3.49 13.03
C GLU A 125 -14.95 -2.11 12.57
#